data_AF-A0AAU9RVG3-F1
#
_entry.id   AF-A0AAU9RVG3-F1
#
_cell.length_a   1.000
_cell.length_b   1.000
_cell.length_c   1.000
_cell.angle_alpha   90.00
_cell.angle_beta   90.00
_cell.angle_gamma   90.00
#
_symmetry.space_group_name_H-M   'P 1'
#
loop_
_entity.id
_entity.type
_entity.pdbx_description
1 polymer ?
#
loop_
_entity_poly.entity_id
_entity_poly.type
_entity_poly.pdbx_seq_one_letter_code
_entity_poly.pdbx_strand_id
1 'polypeptide(L)'
;MAGCNKSQLYLTTIAVTVILLTANQAAEARFKGLCDQTAYPTLCRPMVKGSSPRRATRSMICALETKTRLAIANAARYKNGNQQVSICYATLTDAAFNLRKAKNSIKKRNNLSLKMFLTAAVSDFGVCVNGFVDSRQVNTVQNAADELRKMGTNCLFLATLIR
;
A
#
# COMPACT_ATOMS: atom_id res chain seq x y z
N MET A 1 3.21 64.27 -9.24
CA MET A 1 4.20 63.35 -8.63
C MET A 1 3.46 62.07 -8.25
N ALA A 2 3.66 60.98 -8.98
CA ALA A 2 3.04 59.68 -8.68
C ALA A 2 4.09 58.58 -8.85
N GLY A 3 5.00 58.52 -7.88
CA GLY A 3 6.04 57.49 -7.80
C GLY A 3 5.79 56.62 -6.59
N CYS A 4 4.92 55.62 -6.70
CA CYS A 4 4.94 54.44 -5.82
C CYS A 4 3.93 53.41 -6.33
N ASN A 5 4.42 52.20 -6.61
CA ASN A 5 3.70 50.92 -6.38
C ASN A 5 4.37 49.72 -7.05
N LYS A 6 5.44 49.90 -7.84
CA LYS A 6 6.22 48.74 -8.33
C LYS A 6 6.91 48.00 -7.19
N SER A 7 7.60 48.69 -6.28
CA SER A 7 8.35 48.06 -5.18
C SER A 7 7.46 47.31 -4.18
N GLN A 8 6.27 47.84 -3.87
CA GLN A 8 5.29 47.15 -3.01
C GLN A 8 4.72 45.88 -3.69
N LEU A 9 4.49 45.91 -5.00
CA LEU A 9 4.01 44.75 -5.76
C LEU A 9 5.07 43.64 -5.86
N TYR A 10 6.35 44.01 -6.00
CA TYR A 10 7.46 43.05 -5.97
C TYR A 10 7.64 42.42 -4.58
N LEU A 11 7.56 43.20 -3.50
CA LEU A 11 7.67 42.68 -2.13
C LEU A 11 6.53 41.72 -1.78
N THR A 12 5.30 42.00 -2.23
CA THR A 12 4.16 41.10 -1.98
C THR A 12 4.23 39.82 -2.80
N THR A 13 4.67 39.87 -4.06
CA THR A 13 4.88 38.64 -4.87
C THR A 13 6.02 37.77 -4.33
N ILE A 14 7.12 38.37 -3.84
CA ILE A 14 8.21 37.63 -3.19
C ILE A 14 7.73 37.02 -1.87
N ALA A 15 6.98 37.77 -1.05
CA ALA A 15 6.44 37.23 0.21
C ALA A 15 5.48 36.05 -0.03
N VAL A 16 4.57 36.15 -1.01
CA VAL A 16 3.60 35.08 -1.32
C VAL A 16 4.30 33.82 -1.86
N THR A 17 5.31 33.96 -2.71
CA THR A 17 6.07 32.81 -3.24
C THR A 17 6.87 32.11 -2.14
N VAL A 18 7.50 32.85 -1.23
CA VAL A 18 8.23 32.30 -0.07
C VAL A 18 7.27 31.57 0.90
N ILE A 19 6.07 32.09 1.14
CA ILE A 19 5.06 31.43 1.98
C ILE A 19 4.57 30.12 1.34
N LEU A 20 4.34 30.09 0.02
CA LEU A 20 3.95 28.87 -0.70
C LEU A 20 5.07 27.80 -0.69
N LEU A 21 6.33 28.23 -0.85
CA LEU A 21 7.51 27.35 -0.81
C LEU A 21 7.75 26.74 0.59
N THR A 22 7.53 27.50 1.66
CA THR A 22 7.70 27.00 3.05
C THR A 22 6.55 26.09 3.48
N ALA A 23 5.31 26.38 3.07
CA ALA A 23 4.16 25.52 3.32
C ALA A 23 4.28 24.15 2.64
N ASN A 24 4.82 24.10 1.41
CA ASN A 24 5.08 22.84 0.71
C ASN A 24 6.17 22.00 1.39
N GLN A 25 7.23 22.63 1.88
CA GLN A 25 8.30 21.93 2.61
C GLN A 25 7.82 21.37 3.96
N ALA A 26 7.00 22.10 4.70
CA ALA A 26 6.43 21.63 5.96
C ALA A 26 5.46 20.44 5.74
N ALA A 27 4.69 20.46 4.64
CA ALA A 27 3.82 19.35 4.26
C ALA A 27 4.61 18.11 3.82
N GLU A 28 5.74 18.27 3.12
CA GLU A 28 6.62 17.16 2.72
C GLU A 28 7.41 16.58 3.91
N ALA A 29 7.90 17.43 4.82
CA ALA A 29 8.61 16.99 6.02
C ALA A 29 7.73 16.11 6.93
N ARG A 30 6.41 16.38 6.99
CA ARG A 30 5.44 15.59 7.77
C ARG A 30 5.33 14.13 7.35
N PHE A 31 5.75 13.80 6.12
CA PHE A 31 5.63 12.45 5.60
C PHE A 31 6.95 11.86 5.08
N LYS A 32 8.09 12.43 5.49
CA LYS A 32 9.36 11.71 5.40
C LYS A 32 9.26 10.46 6.28
N GLY A 33 9.69 9.31 5.75
CA GLY A 33 9.77 8.08 6.53
C GLY A 33 8.46 7.31 6.75
N LEU A 34 7.47 7.41 5.84
CA LEU A 34 6.22 6.63 5.96
C LEU A 34 6.43 5.12 6.19
N CYS A 35 7.52 4.57 5.67
CA CYS A 35 7.86 3.15 5.80
C CYS A 35 8.62 2.81 7.09
N ASP A 36 9.16 3.80 7.82
CA ASP A 36 10.10 3.54 8.91
C ASP A 36 9.42 2.93 10.14
N GLN A 37 8.13 3.20 10.32
CA GLN A 37 7.32 2.61 11.39
C GLN A 37 6.53 1.36 10.94
N THR A 38 6.72 0.91 9.70
CA THR A 38 6.06 -0.31 9.24
C THR A 38 6.76 -1.54 9.82
N ALA A 39 6.03 -2.65 9.95
CA ALA A 39 6.60 -3.90 10.44
C ALA A 39 7.72 -4.45 9.52
N TYR A 40 7.67 -4.13 8.21
CA TYR A 40 8.66 -4.58 7.23
C TYR A 40 9.17 -3.43 6.35
N PRO A 41 9.99 -2.49 6.87
CA PRO A 41 10.39 -1.28 6.15
C PRO A 41 11.07 -1.54 4.79
N THR A 42 11.86 -2.60 4.70
CA THR A 42 12.56 -3.01 3.47
C THR A 42 11.62 -3.39 2.34
N LEU A 43 10.46 -3.98 2.66
CA LEU A 43 9.41 -4.31 1.69
C LEU A 43 8.50 -3.12 1.35
N CYS A 44 8.42 -2.13 2.24
CA CYS A 44 7.61 -0.93 2.03
C CYS A 44 8.27 0.06 1.06
N ARG A 45 9.55 0.39 1.29
CA ARG A 45 10.29 1.44 0.57
C ARG A 45 10.23 1.34 -0.96
N PRO A 46 10.46 0.17 -1.60
CA PRO A 46 10.43 0.09 -3.06
C PRO A 46 9.01 0.22 -3.66
N MET A 47 7.96 0.07 -2.84
CA MET A 47 6.58 -0.01 -3.29
C MET A 47 5.81 1.31 -3.11
N VAL A 48 6.28 2.16 -2.20
CA VAL A 48 5.65 3.44 -1.89
C VAL A 48 6.14 4.52 -2.87
N LYS A 49 5.17 5.22 -3.48
CA LYS A 49 5.43 6.40 -4.29
C LYS A 49 4.80 7.63 -3.66
N GLY A 50 5.58 8.70 -3.59
CA GLY A 50 5.17 10.00 -3.06
C GLY A 50 5.17 10.08 -1.54
N SER A 51 5.03 11.31 -1.04
CA SER A 51 5.05 11.62 0.39
C SER A 51 3.67 11.45 1.04
N SER A 52 2.54 11.55 0.34
CA SER A 52 1.23 11.44 1.04
C SER A 52 0.84 10.00 1.38
N PRO A 53 0.29 9.70 2.59
CA PRO A 53 -0.20 8.37 2.97
C PRO A 53 -1.17 7.74 1.98
N ARG A 54 -2.05 8.55 1.38
CA ARG A 54 -3.04 8.08 0.40
C ARG A 54 -2.37 7.59 -0.89
N ARG A 55 -1.38 8.32 -1.42
CA ARG A 55 -0.61 7.89 -2.60
C ARG A 55 0.26 6.66 -2.29
N ALA A 56 0.92 6.66 -1.13
CA ALA A 56 1.70 5.53 -0.65
C ALA A 56 0.86 4.24 -0.57
N THR A 57 -0.29 4.31 0.11
CA THR A 57 -1.25 3.21 0.22
C THR A 57 -1.74 2.75 -1.15
N ARG A 58 -2.13 3.68 -2.04
CA ARG A 58 -2.57 3.32 -3.40
C ARG A 58 -1.48 2.62 -4.21
N SER A 59 -0.24 3.11 -4.14
CA SER A 59 0.91 2.52 -4.83
C SER A 59 1.17 1.10 -4.33
N MET A 60 1.13 0.91 -3.01
CA MET A 60 1.32 -0.41 -2.40
C MET A 60 0.19 -1.39 -2.73
N ILE A 61 -1.08 -0.94 -2.78
CA ILE A 61 -2.20 -1.75 -3.27
C ILE A 61 -1.96 -2.22 -4.71
N CYS A 62 -1.50 -1.34 -5.60
CA CYS A 62 -1.20 -1.73 -6.98
C CYS A 62 -0.07 -2.78 -7.05
N ALA A 63 0.97 -2.63 -6.23
CA ALA A 63 2.05 -3.61 -6.16
C ALA A 63 1.56 -4.97 -5.63
N LEU A 64 0.72 -4.96 -4.59
CA LEU A 64 0.07 -6.15 -4.04
C LEU A 64 -0.82 -6.83 -5.09
N GLU A 65 -1.64 -6.10 -5.84
CA GLU A 65 -2.48 -6.67 -6.91
C GLU A 65 -1.62 -7.42 -7.94
N THR A 66 -0.51 -6.81 -8.39
CA THR A 66 0.40 -7.41 -9.37
C THR A 66 1.04 -8.68 -8.82
N LYS A 67 1.65 -8.61 -7.63
CA LYS A 67 2.32 -9.77 -7.02
C LYS A 67 1.33 -10.89 -6.67
N THR A 68 0.12 -10.55 -6.23
CA THR A 68 -0.93 -11.54 -5.94
C THR A 68 -1.33 -12.29 -7.20
N ARG A 69 -1.49 -11.61 -8.35
CA ARG A 69 -1.77 -12.29 -9.63
C ARG A 69 -0.67 -13.25 -10.06
N LEU A 70 0.60 -12.88 -9.85
CA LEU A 70 1.72 -13.78 -10.10
C LEU A 70 1.68 -15.01 -9.19
N ALA A 71 1.37 -14.82 -7.91
CA ALA A 71 1.21 -15.92 -6.96
C ALA A 71 0.03 -16.85 -7.33
N ILE A 72 -1.11 -16.29 -7.75
CA ILE A 72 -2.25 -17.06 -8.27
C ILE A 72 -1.85 -17.89 -9.49
N ALA A 73 -1.15 -17.28 -10.45
CA ALA A 73 -0.71 -17.97 -11.66
C ALA A 73 0.26 -19.11 -11.34
N ASN A 74 1.13 -18.93 -10.35
CA ASN A 74 2.01 -19.99 -9.87
C ASN A 74 1.23 -21.12 -9.18
N ALA A 75 0.34 -20.79 -8.23
CA ALA A 75 -0.49 -21.76 -7.52
C ALA A 75 -1.39 -22.57 -8.47
N ALA A 76 -1.92 -21.92 -9.52
CA ALA A 76 -2.77 -22.58 -10.52
C ALA A 76 -2.09 -23.77 -11.21
N ARG A 77 -0.75 -23.78 -11.31
CA ARG A 77 0.01 -24.88 -11.93
C ARG A 77 0.01 -26.16 -11.09
N TYR A 78 -0.13 -26.04 -9.77
CA TYR A 78 0.05 -27.15 -8.84
C TYR A 78 -1.20 -27.46 -8.00
N LYS A 79 -2.27 -26.66 -8.11
CA LYS A 79 -3.48 -26.80 -7.28
C LYS A 79 -4.16 -28.18 -7.37
N ASN A 80 -4.05 -28.88 -8.49
CA ASN A 80 -4.68 -30.20 -8.67
C ASN A 80 -3.88 -31.35 -8.04
N GLY A 81 -2.60 -31.11 -7.72
CA GLY A 81 -1.70 -32.13 -7.14
C GLY A 81 -1.38 -31.91 -5.67
N ASN A 82 -1.82 -30.80 -5.08
CA ASN A 82 -1.54 -30.47 -3.68
C ASN A 82 -2.71 -29.66 -3.09
N GLN A 83 -3.36 -30.22 -2.07
CA GLN A 83 -4.51 -29.60 -1.41
C GLN A 83 -4.20 -28.23 -0.81
N GLN A 84 -3.01 -28.04 -0.24
CA GLN A 84 -2.59 -26.75 0.34
C GLN A 84 -2.38 -25.70 -0.75
N VAL A 85 -1.84 -26.11 -1.91
CA VAL A 85 -1.78 -25.21 -3.07
C VAL A 85 -3.19 -24.84 -3.55
N SER A 86 -4.14 -25.78 -3.53
CA SER A 86 -5.55 -25.50 -3.88
C SER A 86 -6.19 -24.48 -2.96
N ILE A 87 -6.00 -24.63 -1.64
CA ILE A 87 -6.46 -23.66 -0.64
C ILE A 87 -5.80 -22.30 -0.88
N CYS A 88 -4.48 -22.25 -1.06
CA CYS A 88 -3.77 -21.02 -1.37
C CYS A 88 -4.27 -20.36 -2.66
N TYR A 89 -4.53 -21.12 -3.71
CA TYR A 89 -5.08 -20.58 -4.96
C TYR A 89 -6.42 -19.88 -4.72
N ALA A 90 -7.31 -20.49 -3.93
CA ALA A 90 -8.59 -19.90 -3.56
C ALA A 90 -8.41 -18.62 -2.74
N THR A 91 -7.66 -18.67 -1.64
CA THR A 91 -7.52 -17.48 -0.76
C THR A 91 -6.70 -16.37 -1.42
N LEU A 92 -5.72 -16.66 -2.26
CA LEU A 92 -5.04 -15.64 -3.07
C LEU A 92 -6.01 -14.95 -4.06
N THR A 93 -6.98 -15.70 -4.60
CA THR A 93 -8.02 -15.14 -5.48
C THR A 93 -8.95 -14.20 -4.70
N ASP A 94 -9.34 -14.58 -3.48
CA ASP A 94 -10.11 -13.73 -2.58
C ASP A 94 -9.32 -12.48 -2.17
N ALA A 95 -8.04 -12.63 -1.86
CA ALA A 95 -7.15 -11.51 -1.57
C ALA A 95 -7.09 -10.53 -2.75
N ALA A 96 -6.99 -11.03 -3.99
CA ALA A 96 -7.01 -10.18 -5.18
C ALA A 96 -8.34 -9.42 -5.35
N PHE A 97 -9.47 -10.06 -5.04
CA PHE A 97 -10.77 -9.40 -5.03
C PHE A 97 -10.82 -8.29 -3.97
N ASN A 98 -10.36 -8.58 -2.76
CA ASN A 98 -10.30 -7.65 -1.64
C ASN A 98 -9.38 -6.45 -1.94
N LEU A 99 -8.20 -6.67 -2.53
CA LEU A 99 -7.30 -5.60 -2.99
C LEU A 99 -7.96 -4.69 -4.02
N ARG A 100 -8.72 -5.25 -4.96
CA ARG A 100 -9.49 -4.46 -5.94
C ARG A 100 -10.57 -3.61 -5.28
N LYS A 101 -11.25 -4.15 -4.26
CA LYS A 101 -12.24 -3.40 -3.47
C LYS A 101 -11.58 -2.32 -2.61
N ALA A 102 -10.41 -2.58 -2.01
CA ALA A 102 -9.59 -1.59 -1.32
C ALA A 102 -9.19 -0.43 -2.25
N LYS A 103 -8.71 -0.75 -3.46
CA LYS A 103 -8.37 0.23 -4.51
C LYS A 103 -9.54 1.11 -4.93
N ASN A 104 -10.76 0.56 -4.97
CA ASN A 104 -11.96 1.35 -5.23
C ASN A 104 -12.35 2.21 -4.02
N SER A 105 -12.20 1.69 -2.81
CA SER A 105 -12.51 2.41 -1.57
C SER A 105 -11.60 3.63 -1.37
N ILE A 106 -10.30 3.51 -1.68
CA ILE A 106 -9.37 4.66 -1.60
C ILE A 106 -9.71 5.77 -2.61
N LYS A 107 -10.23 5.42 -3.80
CA LYS A 107 -10.74 6.39 -4.80
C LYS A 107 -11.99 7.11 -4.28
N LYS A 108 -12.90 6.37 -3.67
CA LYS A 108 -14.14 6.88 -3.06
C LYS A 108 -13.92 7.57 -1.70
N ARG A 109 -12.67 7.70 -1.24
CA ARG A 109 -12.31 8.23 0.09
C ARG A 109 -12.98 7.51 1.26
N ASN A 110 -13.39 6.26 1.07
CA ASN A 110 -13.98 5.44 2.11
C ASN A 110 -12.87 4.72 2.89
N ASN A 111 -12.34 5.38 3.93
CA ASN A 111 -11.22 4.89 4.72
C ASN A 111 -11.60 3.66 5.57
N LEU A 112 -12.87 3.53 6.00
CA LEU A 112 -13.35 2.36 6.74
C LEU A 112 -13.32 1.11 5.86
N SER A 113 -13.97 1.14 4.71
CA SER A 113 -13.97 0.02 3.76
C SER A 113 -12.58 -0.28 3.22
N LEU A 114 -11.75 0.74 3.00
CA LEU A 114 -10.34 0.55 2.63
C LEU A 114 -9.61 -0.35 3.64
N LYS A 115 -9.67 -0.01 4.93
CA LYS A 115 -9.01 -0.79 5.99
C LYS A 115 -9.62 -2.18 6.15
N MET A 116 -10.94 -2.29 6.03
CA MET A 116 -11.65 -3.58 6.07
C MET A 116 -11.16 -4.52 4.96
N PHE A 117 -11.17 -4.06 3.70
CA PHE A 117 -10.73 -4.89 2.57
C PHE A 117 -9.22 -5.19 2.61
N LEU A 118 -8.39 -4.27 3.10
CA LEU A 118 -6.96 -4.56 3.31
C LEU A 118 -6.75 -5.63 4.40
N THR A 119 -7.51 -5.55 5.50
CA THR A 119 -7.45 -6.54 6.58
C THR A 119 -7.87 -7.92 6.07
N ALA A 120 -8.94 -8.00 5.28
CA ALA A 120 -9.38 -9.23 4.65
C ALA A 120 -8.28 -9.82 3.74
N ALA A 121 -7.69 -9.02 2.85
CA ALA A 121 -6.60 -9.50 2.00
C ALA A 121 -5.38 -10.01 2.79
N VAL A 122 -5.00 -9.34 3.89
CA VAL A 122 -3.91 -9.81 4.77
C VAL A 122 -4.27 -11.14 5.43
N SER A 123 -5.52 -11.30 5.88
CA SER A 123 -6.02 -12.54 6.45
C SER A 123 -5.98 -13.68 5.42
N ASP A 124 -6.41 -13.43 4.19
CA ASP A 124 -6.42 -14.42 3.10
C ASP A 124 -5.01 -14.92 2.76
N PHE A 125 -4.01 -14.03 2.76
CA PHE A 125 -2.59 -14.42 2.67
C PHE A 125 -2.17 -15.27 3.86
N GLY A 126 -2.62 -14.92 5.07
CA GLY A 126 -2.37 -15.67 6.30
C GLY A 126 -2.92 -17.10 6.26
N VAL A 127 -4.15 -17.29 5.76
CA VAL A 127 -4.75 -18.62 5.61
C VAL A 127 -3.89 -19.51 4.70
N CYS A 128 -3.39 -18.95 3.58
CA CYS A 128 -2.49 -19.67 2.69
C CYS A 128 -1.19 -20.08 3.39
N VAL A 129 -0.54 -19.16 4.13
CA VAL A 129 0.69 -19.47 4.86
C VAL A 129 0.45 -20.53 5.93
N ASN A 130 -0.61 -20.38 6.72
CA ASN A 130 -0.93 -21.28 7.83
C ASN A 130 -1.24 -22.70 7.34
N GLY A 131 -1.95 -22.86 6.22
CA GLY A 131 -2.23 -24.18 5.66
C GLY A 131 -0.96 -25.00 5.37
N PHE A 132 0.10 -24.36 4.88
CA PHE A 132 1.40 -25.01 4.69
C PHE A 132 2.14 -25.29 6.01
N VAL A 133 2.10 -24.35 6.96
CA VAL A 133 2.72 -24.53 8.30
C VAL A 133 2.06 -25.70 9.04
N ASP A 134 0.73 -25.72 9.09
CA ASP A 134 -0.05 -26.72 9.82
C ASP A 134 0.12 -28.12 9.21
N SER A 135 0.27 -28.19 7.89
CA SER A 135 0.56 -29.42 7.16
C SER A 135 2.05 -29.80 7.09
N ARG A 136 2.94 -28.99 7.70
CA ARG A 136 4.40 -29.18 7.72
C ARG A 136 5.02 -29.29 6.32
N GLN A 137 4.47 -28.57 5.36
CA GLN A 137 4.94 -28.52 3.99
C GLN A 137 5.70 -27.23 3.74
N VAL A 138 6.79 -27.30 2.97
CA VAL A 138 7.51 -26.12 2.47
C VAL A 138 7.22 -25.99 0.98
N ASN A 139 6.73 -24.82 0.57
CA ASN A 139 6.33 -24.59 -0.83
C ASN A 139 6.67 -23.16 -1.29
N THR A 140 7.00 -23.00 -2.56
CA THR A 140 7.27 -21.67 -3.14
C THR A 140 6.02 -20.77 -3.15
N VAL A 141 4.82 -21.35 -3.22
CA VAL A 141 3.55 -20.62 -3.09
C VAL A 141 3.40 -20.04 -1.68
N GLN A 142 3.80 -20.79 -0.64
CA GLN A 142 3.82 -20.31 0.74
C GLN A 142 4.72 -19.08 0.89
N ASN A 143 5.94 -19.14 0.35
CA ASN A 143 6.90 -18.03 0.43
C ASN A 143 6.35 -16.77 -0.24
N ALA A 144 5.71 -16.92 -1.40
CA ALA A 144 5.06 -15.81 -2.08
C ALA A 144 3.90 -15.22 -1.25
N ALA A 145 3.08 -16.07 -0.64
CA ALA A 145 1.98 -15.63 0.23
C ALA A 145 2.49 -14.95 1.51
N ASP A 146 3.58 -15.41 2.10
CA ASP A 146 4.19 -14.77 3.27
C ASP A 146 4.74 -13.38 2.93
N GLU A 147 5.43 -13.22 1.80
CA GLU A 147 5.86 -11.89 1.33
C GLU A 147 4.66 -10.96 1.11
N LEU A 148 3.59 -11.47 0.47
CA LEU A 148 2.35 -10.72 0.25
C LEU A 148 1.67 -10.31 1.57
N ARG A 149 1.65 -11.20 2.57
CA ARG A 149 1.13 -10.91 3.91
C ARG A 149 1.90 -9.76 4.56
N LYS A 150 3.23 -9.84 4.55
CA LYS A 150 4.13 -8.79 5.10
C LYS A 150 3.92 -7.45 4.41
N MET A 151 3.85 -7.45 3.08
CA MET A 151 3.53 -6.26 2.28
C MET A 151 2.13 -5.71 2.61
N GLY A 152 1.13 -6.59 2.75
CA GLY A 152 -0.23 -6.23 3.11
C GLY A 152 -0.31 -5.58 4.49
N THR A 153 0.43 -6.09 5.48
CA THR A 153 0.53 -5.50 6.82
C THR A 153 1.07 -4.07 6.76
N ASN A 154 2.14 -3.83 6.00
CA ASN A 154 2.65 -2.48 5.79
C ASN A 154 1.62 -1.58 5.11
N CYS A 155 0.91 -2.09 4.10
CA CYS A 155 -0.13 -1.35 3.40
C CYS A 155 -1.28 -0.96 4.34
N LEU A 156 -1.66 -1.84 5.26
CA LEU A 156 -2.67 -1.56 6.28
C LEU A 156 -2.20 -0.45 7.23
N PHE A 157 -0.94 -0.48 7.68
CA PHE A 157 -0.37 0.60 8.47
C PHE A 157 -0.42 1.94 7.72
N LEU A 158 0.03 1.99 6.47
CA LEU A 158 -0.04 3.21 5.65
C LEU A 158 -1.47 3.73 5.51
N ALA A 159 -2.47 2.84 5.43
CA ALA A 159 -3.87 3.22 5.37
C ALA A 159 -4.38 3.85 6.68
N THR A 160 -3.80 3.51 7.84
CA THR A 160 -4.13 4.17 9.12
C THR A 160 -3.62 5.61 9.21
N LEU A 161 -2.60 5.95 8.43
CA LEU A 161 -2.05 7.31 8.36
C LEU A 161 -2.91 8.26 7.49
N ILE A 162 -3.93 7.73 6.80
CA ILE A 162 -4.84 8.53 5.98
C ILE A 162 -5.86 9.22 6.88
N ARG A 163 -5.87 10.56 6.83
CA ARG A 163 -6.94 11.40 7.37
C ARG A 163 -8.07 11.57 6.35
#